data_AF-A0A2G5F5S8-F1
#
_entry.id   AF-A0A2G5F5S8-F1
#
_cell.length_a   1.000
_cell.length_b   1.000
_cell.length_c   1.000
_cell.angle_alpha   90.00
_cell.angle_beta   90.00
_cell.angle_gamma   90.00
#
_symmetry.space_group_name_H-M   'P 1'
#
loop_
_entity.id
_entity.type
_entity.pdbx_description
1 polymer ?
#
loop_
_entity_poly.entity_id
_entity_poly.type
_entity_poly.pdbx_seq_one_letter_code
_entity_poly.pdbx_strand_id
1 'polypeptide(L)'
;MAALRVKAVYIFLVLFWLWSSTDALLSPKGVNFEVQALMNIKVSLKDPHGVLDNWDGDSVDPCSWTMVTCSSESLVIGLGTPSQNLSGTLSPSIGNLTNLQIVLLQNNNITGPIPPEIGSLSKLHTLDLSNNIFTGTVPSVLSNLKSLQYMRLNNNSLSGPFPMSLANMSQINFLDLSYNNLSGPVPKFPAKTFNIIGNPLICATGSEQGCNGTVPMPNSPTLNTSQSGQPSGRPKSHKLALALGSTLGCIGLLIFGVVILLLWKQRCNKQMLFDDESHHQGVCLGNLMKFQFRELQIATDNFSSKNMIGKGGFGNVYKGYLPDGTVVAVKRLNDGNAIGGEKQFQTEVEMISLAVHRNLLKLYGFCSTDAERLLVYPYMSNGSVASRLKGKPALDWNTRKIIALGVT
;
A
#
# COMPACT_ATOMS: atom_id res chain seq x y z
N MET A 1 -23.66 -79.54 -19.89
CA MET A 1 -22.68 -78.52 -20.36
C MET A 1 -23.26 -77.11 -20.59
N ALA A 2 -24.59 -76.89 -20.54
CA ALA A 2 -25.16 -75.53 -20.69
C ALA A 2 -25.16 -74.68 -19.40
N ALA A 3 -25.28 -75.31 -18.22
CA ALA A 3 -25.36 -74.60 -16.94
C ALA A 3 -24.02 -73.98 -16.44
N LEU A 4 -22.87 -74.48 -16.92
CA LEU A 4 -21.56 -73.92 -16.56
C LEU A 4 -21.21 -72.66 -17.37
N ARG A 5 -21.74 -72.51 -18.59
CA ARG A 5 -21.46 -71.34 -19.43
C ARG A 5 -22.18 -70.08 -18.95
N VAL A 6 -23.37 -70.21 -18.34
CA VAL A 6 -24.14 -69.06 -17.84
C VAL A 6 -23.55 -68.49 -16.56
N LYS A 7 -22.98 -69.33 -15.67
CA LYS A 7 -22.28 -68.86 -14.46
C LYS A 7 -20.96 -68.15 -14.78
N ALA A 8 -20.23 -68.60 -15.81
CA ALA A 8 -18.99 -67.96 -16.23
C ALA A 8 -19.22 -66.55 -16.83
N VAL A 9 -20.31 -66.36 -17.59
CA VAL A 9 -20.66 -65.06 -18.18
C VAL A 9 -21.11 -64.05 -17.13
N TYR A 10 -21.86 -64.49 -16.10
CA TYR A 10 -22.25 -63.63 -14.99
C TYR A 10 -21.06 -63.21 -14.11
N ILE A 11 -20.10 -64.11 -13.87
CA ILE A 11 -18.87 -63.79 -13.13
C ILE A 11 -18.00 -62.81 -13.93
N PHE A 12 -17.93 -62.96 -15.26
CA PHE A 12 -17.18 -62.04 -16.12
C PHE A 12 -17.83 -60.65 -16.19
N LEU A 13 -19.16 -60.57 -16.22
CA LEU A 13 -19.90 -59.29 -16.21
C LEU A 13 -19.81 -58.59 -14.85
N VAL A 14 -19.85 -59.34 -13.73
CA VAL A 14 -19.66 -58.76 -12.38
C VAL A 14 -18.21 -58.29 -12.18
N LEU A 15 -17.21 -59.00 -12.73
CA LEU A 15 -15.82 -58.55 -12.74
C LEU A 15 -15.58 -57.33 -13.66
N PHE A 16 -16.34 -57.19 -14.75
CA PHE A 16 -16.26 -56.01 -15.63
C PHE A 16 -16.93 -54.78 -15.01
N TRP A 17 -17.94 -54.97 -14.15
CA TRP A 17 -18.61 -53.88 -13.41
C TRP A 17 -17.83 -53.47 -12.15
N LEU A 18 -17.04 -54.38 -11.57
CA LEU A 18 -16.07 -54.10 -10.49
C LEU A 18 -14.78 -53.43 -10.98
N TRP A 19 -14.62 -53.24 -12.29
CA TRP A 19 -13.55 -52.43 -12.91
C TRP A 19 -13.96 -51.00 -13.24
N SER A 20 -15.12 -50.56 -12.77
CA SER A 20 -15.42 -49.14 -12.70
C SER A 20 -14.80 -48.54 -11.44
N SER A 21 -13.94 -47.54 -11.63
CA SER A 21 -13.30 -46.70 -10.61
C SER A 21 -12.22 -47.35 -9.73
N THR A 22 -11.02 -47.49 -10.30
CA THR A 22 -9.93 -46.64 -9.83
C THR A 22 -9.29 -46.00 -11.05
N ASP A 23 -9.90 -44.93 -11.56
CA ASP A 23 -9.03 -43.80 -11.86
C ASP A 23 -8.39 -43.48 -10.51
N ALA A 24 -7.19 -44.01 -10.30
CA ALA A 24 -6.25 -43.25 -9.51
C ALA A 24 -6.19 -41.91 -10.23
N LEU A 25 -7.01 -40.96 -9.78
CA LEU A 25 -6.71 -39.56 -9.90
C LEU A 25 -5.34 -39.46 -9.25
N LEU A 26 -4.31 -39.65 -10.06
CA LEU A 26 -3.05 -38.99 -9.89
C LEU A 26 -3.46 -37.52 -9.78
N SER A 27 -3.64 -37.07 -8.54
CA SER A 27 -3.63 -35.66 -8.20
C SER A 27 -2.51 -35.07 -9.04
N PRO A 28 -2.79 -34.09 -9.92
CA PRO A 28 -1.79 -33.61 -10.84
C PRO A 28 -0.60 -33.15 -9.99
N LYS A 29 0.51 -33.88 -10.11
CA LYS A 29 1.81 -33.68 -9.45
C LYS A 29 1.87 -32.38 -8.64
N GLY A 30 1.64 -32.43 -7.33
CA GLY A 30 1.90 -31.33 -6.37
C GLY A 30 2.11 -29.93 -6.96
N VAL A 31 1.13 -29.42 -7.73
CA VAL A 31 1.32 -28.20 -8.52
C VAL A 31 1.20 -27.03 -7.57
N ASN A 32 2.28 -26.28 -7.38
CA ASN A 32 2.23 -25.05 -6.64
C ASN A 32 1.58 -23.96 -7.49
N PHE A 33 0.34 -23.58 -7.14
CA PHE A 33 -0.41 -22.54 -7.86
C PHE A 33 0.23 -21.15 -7.78
N GLU A 34 1.02 -20.89 -6.73
CA GLU A 34 1.77 -19.64 -6.62
C GLU A 34 2.91 -19.59 -7.63
N VAL A 35 3.63 -20.71 -7.81
CA VAL A 35 4.66 -20.87 -8.87
C VAL A 35 4.04 -20.63 -10.24
N GLN A 36 2.91 -21.27 -10.56
CA GLN A 36 2.24 -21.06 -11.86
C GLN A 36 1.81 -19.61 -12.08
N ALA A 37 1.22 -18.98 -11.05
CA ALA A 37 0.77 -17.60 -11.13
C ALA A 37 1.95 -16.63 -11.35
N LEU A 38 3.06 -16.83 -10.63
CA LEU A 38 4.27 -16.05 -10.79
C LEU A 38 4.93 -16.29 -12.16
N MET A 39 4.98 -17.51 -12.66
CA MET A 39 5.50 -17.79 -14.00
C MET A 39 4.66 -17.11 -15.10
N ASN A 40 3.33 -17.08 -14.96
CA ASN A 40 2.47 -16.32 -15.86
C ASN A 40 2.72 -14.80 -15.79
N ILE A 41 3.05 -14.27 -14.61
CA ILE A 41 3.48 -12.86 -14.46
C ILE A 41 4.82 -12.65 -15.18
N LYS A 42 5.80 -13.54 -14.97
CA LYS A 42 7.12 -13.48 -15.61
C LYS A 42 7.01 -13.47 -17.13
N VAL A 43 6.17 -14.33 -17.72
CA VAL A 43 5.97 -14.40 -19.17
C VAL A 43 5.35 -13.12 -19.75
N SER A 44 4.46 -12.46 -19.00
CA SER A 44 3.85 -11.19 -19.43
C SER A 44 4.77 -9.98 -19.29
N LEU A 45 5.85 -10.12 -18.52
CA LEU A 45 6.85 -9.08 -18.31
C LEU A 45 8.05 -9.27 -19.24
N LYS A 46 8.61 -8.16 -19.71
CA LYS A 46 9.89 -8.11 -20.41
C LYS A 46 10.93 -7.57 -19.46
N ASP A 47 11.94 -8.38 -19.20
CA ASP A 47 13.00 -8.10 -18.24
C ASP A 47 14.34 -7.89 -18.96
N PRO A 48 14.79 -6.63 -19.15
CA PRO A 48 16.05 -6.36 -19.84
C PRO A 48 17.29 -6.67 -19.00
N HIS A 49 17.15 -6.90 -17.70
CA HIS A 49 18.25 -7.03 -16.75
C HIS A 49 18.34 -8.43 -16.11
N GLY A 50 17.43 -9.35 -16.45
CA GLY A 50 17.43 -10.72 -15.92
C GLY A 50 17.18 -10.80 -14.42
N VAL A 51 16.49 -9.81 -13.84
CA VAL A 51 16.15 -9.76 -12.41
C VAL A 51 15.22 -10.92 -12.01
N LEU A 52 14.42 -11.40 -12.96
CA LEU A 52 13.50 -12.53 -12.80
C LEU A 52 14.11 -13.88 -13.24
N ASP A 53 15.41 -13.93 -13.56
CA ASP A 53 16.03 -15.13 -14.15
C ASP A 53 15.98 -16.34 -13.21
N ASN A 54 16.08 -16.13 -11.89
CA ASN A 54 16.03 -17.23 -10.92
C ASN A 54 14.62 -17.77 -10.65
N TRP A 55 13.59 -17.26 -11.32
CA TRP A 55 12.24 -17.82 -11.25
C TRP A 55 12.14 -19.03 -12.16
N ASP A 56 11.82 -20.18 -11.58
CA ASP A 56 11.85 -21.46 -12.26
C ASP A 56 10.51 -22.19 -12.13
N GLY A 57 9.87 -22.48 -13.26
CA GLY A 57 8.56 -23.13 -13.29
C GLY A 57 8.54 -24.56 -12.75
N ASP A 58 9.71 -25.20 -12.63
CA ASP A 58 9.85 -26.54 -12.08
C ASP A 58 10.13 -26.54 -10.55
N SER A 59 10.28 -25.36 -9.94
CA SER A 59 10.49 -25.23 -8.49
C SER A 59 9.28 -25.66 -7.66
N VAL A 60 9.55 -26.28 -6.51
CA VAL A 60 8.52 -26.71 -5.55
C VAL A 60 7.89 -25.51 -4.82
N ASP A 61 8.71 -24.49 -4.53
CA ASP A 61 8.26 -23.23 -3.91
C ASP A 61 8.97 -22.02 -4.54
N PRO A 62 8.33 -20.84 -4.53
CA PRO A 62 8.89 -19.61 -5.08
C PRO A 62 9.64 -18.75 -4.05
N CYS A 63 9.83 -19.21 -2.81
CA CYS A 63 10.26 -18.35 -1.70
C CYS A 63 11.75 -17.98 -1.74
N SER A 64 12.53 -18.71 -2.52
CA SER A 64 13.93 -18.38 -2.84
C SER A 64 14.08 -17.41 -4.02
N TRP A 65 12.98 -17.08 -4.70
CA TRP A 65 13.02 -16.27 -5.90
C TRP A 65 13.29 -14.80 -5.60
N THR A 66 14.03 -14.14 -6.48
CA THR A 66 14.31 -12.72 -6.33
C THR A 66 13.00 -11.96 -6.40
N MET A 67 12.83 -10.94 -5.54
CA MET A 67 11.67 -10.05 -5.55
C MET A 67 10.34 -10.72 -5.12
N VAL A 68 10.38 -11.97 -4.65
CA VAL A 68 9.28 -12.66 -3.99
C VAL A 68 9.55 -12.67 -2.48
N THR A 69 8.52 -12.41 -1.67
CA THR A 69 8.58 -12.49 -0.21
C THR A 69 7.55 -13.48 0.28
N CYS A 70 7.97 -14.41 1.14
CA CYS A 70 7.11 -15.42 1.73
C CYS A 70 6.90 -15.21 3.24
N SER A 71 5.79 -15.75 3.75
CA SER A 71 5.55 -15.89 5.18
C SER A 71 6.39 -17.02 5.79
N SER A 72 6.32 -17.19 7.12
CA SER A 72 6.87 -18.35 7.83
C SER A 72 6.25 -19.68 7.42
N GLU A 73 5.10 -19.66 6.76
CA GLU A 73 4.38 -20.84 6.26
C GLU A 73 4.66 -21.09 4.77
N SER A 74 5.69 -20.44 4.20
CA SER A 74 6.08 -20.54 2.78
C SER A 74 4.99 -20.12 1.78
N LEU A 75 4.11 -19.20 2.19
CA LEU A 75 3.09 -18.60 1.32
C LEU A 75 3.57 -17.27 0.76
N VAL A 76 3.32 -16.98 -0.51
CA VAL A 76 3.71 -15.72 -1.14
C VAL A 76 2.87 -14.56 -0.58
N ILE A 77 3.54 -13.65 0.13
CA ILE A 77 2.92 -12.46 0.75
C ILE A 77 3.37 -11.15 0.11
N GLY A 78 4.47 -11.16 -0.65
CA GLY A 78 5.00 -9.96 -1.29
C GLY A 78 5.52 -10.21 -2.70
N LEU A 79 5.19 -9.31 -3.61
CA LEU A 79 5.78 -9.22 -4.95
C LEU A 79 6.33 -7.80 -5.13
N GLY A 80 7.65 -7.67 -5.31
CA GLY A 80 8.29 -6.36 -5.31
C GLY A 80 9.45 -6.22 -6.29
N THR A 81 9.20 -5.67 -7.47
CA THR A 81 10.23 -5.39 -8.51
C THR A 81 10.38 -3.89 -8.84
N PRO A 82 10.55 -2.96 -7.87
CA PRO A 82 10.64 -1.53 -8.20
C PRO A 82 11.90 -1.17 -8.98
N SER A 83 11.79 -0.20 -9.88
CA SER A 83 12.94 0.43 -10.55
C SER A 83 13.83 -0.56 -11.33
N GLN A 84 13.24 -1.59 -11.93
CA GLN A 84 13.94 -2.63 -12.69
C GLN A 84 13.82 -2.47 -14.20
N ASN A 85 13.24 -1.36 -14.68
CA ASN A 85 13.00 -1.10 -16.09
C ASN A 85 12.19 -2.20 -16.79
N LEU A 86 11.33 -2.90 -16.03
CA LEU A 86 10.47 -3.95 -16.55
C LEU A 86 9.43 -3.34 -17.50
N SER A 87 9.14 -4.02 -18.61
CA SER A 87 8.05 -3.63 -19.52
C SER A 87 7.10 -4.79 -19.77
N GLY A 88 6.12 -4.65 -20.66
CA GLY A 88 5.09 -5.67 -20.89
C GLY A 88 3.77 -5.31 -20.20
N THR A 89 3.05 -6.31 -19.69
CA THR A 89 1.74 -6.12 -19.03
C THR A 89 1.67 -6.88 -17.71
N LEU A 90 0.79 -6.43 -16.80
CA LEU A 90 0.53 -7.15 -15.56
C LEU A 90 -0.47 -8.29 -15.81
N SER A 91 -0.03 -9.53 -15.61
CA SER A 91 -0.86 -10.72 -15.84
C SER A 91 -2.06 -10.81 -14.88
N PRO A 92 -3.27 -11.16 -15.36
CA PRO A 92 -4.43 -11.48 -14.52
C PRO A 92 -4.17 -12.57 -13.47
N SER A 93 -3.20 -13.46 -13.71
CA SER A 93 -2.81 -14.51 -12.75
C SER A 93 -2.34 -13.98 -11.40
N ILE A 94 -2.03 -12.68 -11.27
CA ILE A 94 -1.78 -12.05 -9.97
C ILE A 94 -2.92 -12.29 -8.98
N GLY A 95 -4.17 -12.38 -9.46
CA GLY A 95 -5.34 -12.66 -8.61
C GLY A 95 -5.35 -14.06 -7.98
N ASN A 96 -4.49 -14.99 -8.43
CA ASN A 96 -4.35 -16.32 -7.85
C ASN A 96 -3.46 -16.33 -6.60
N LEU A 97 -2.66 -15.29 -6.39
CA LEU A 97 -1.76 -15.15 -5.23
C LEU A 97 -2.52 -14.59 -4.02
N THR A 98 -3.54 -15.33 -3.57
CA THR A 98 -4.54 -14.86 -2.58
C THR A 98 -3.97 -14.46 -1.20
N ASN A 99 -2.73 -14.84 -0.91
CA ASN A 99 -2.03 -14.47 0.31
C ASN A 99 -1.23 -13.16 0.20
N LEU A 100 -1.18 -12.53 -0.98
CA LEU A 100 -0.46 -11.28 -1.18
C LEU A 100 -0.96 -10.18 -0.24
N GLN A 101 0.00 -9.57 0.44
CA GLN A 101 -0.15 -8.42 1.31
C GLN A 101 0.47 -7.18 0.70
N ILE A 102 1.52 -7.33 -0.11
CA ILE A 102 2.32 -6.23 -0.66
C ILE A 102 2.58 -6.46 -2.15
N VAL A 103 2.25 -5.47 -2.98
CA VAL A 103 2.60 -5.42 -4.40
C VAL A 103 3.30 -4.08 -4.69
N LEU A 104 4.57 -4.16 -5.09
CA LEU A 104 5.43 -2.99 -5.38
C LEU A 104 6.03 -3.12 -6.78
N LEU A 105 5.42 -2.47 -7.76
CA LEU A 105 5.85 -2.50 -9.18
C LEU A 105 6.21 -1.11 -9.70
N GLN A 106 6.42 -0.14 -8.80
CA GLN A 106 6.64 1.25 -9.15
C GLN A 106 7.94 1.53 -9.90
N ASN A 107 7.96 2.61 -10.68
CA ASN A 107 9.11 3.05 -11.48
C ASN A 107 9.56 2.00 -12.51
N ASN A 108 8.61 1.41 -13.22
CA ASN A 108 8.87 0.52 -14.34
C ASN A 108 8.21 1.09 -15.61
N ASN A 109 8.24 0.33 -16.68
CA ASN A 109 7.66 0.67 -17.97
C ASN A 109 6.52 -0.30 -18.33
N ILE A 110 5.77 -0.76 -17.32
CA ILE A 110 4.64 -1.71 -17.47
C ILE A 110 3.46 -0.97 -18.10
N THR A 111 2.82 -1.63 -19.05
CA THR A 111 1.76 -1.08 -19.91
C THR A 111 0.46 -1.87 -19.80
N GLY A 112 -0.58 -1.40 -20.49
CA GLY A 112 -1.88 -2.07 -20.53
C GLY A 112 -2.75 -1.76 -19.30
N PRO A 113 -3.94 -2.39 -19.20
CA PRO A 113 -4.85 -2.16 -18.10
C PRO A 113 -4.37 -2.80 -16.79
N ILE A 114 -4.81 -2.24 -15.67
CA ILE A 114 -4.73 -2.91 -14.36
C ILE A 114 -5.72 -4.09 -14.40
N PRO A 115 -5.28 -5.34 -14.21
CA PRO A 115 -6.17 -6.50 -14.26
C PRO A 115 -7.20 -6.43 -13.13
N PRO A 116 -8.52 -6.56 -13.41
CA PRO A 116 -9.56 -6.55 -12.38
C PRO A 116 -9.40 -7.68 -11.36
N GLU A 117 -8.73 -8.78 -11.71
CA GLU A 117 -8.43 -9.92 -10.85
C GLU A 117 -7.63 -9.51 -9.62
N ILE A 118 -6.91 -8.37 -9.65
CA ILE A 118 -6.25 -7.84 -8.45
C ILE A 118 -7.24 -7.60 -7.30
N GLY A 119 -8.53 -7.40 -7.60
CA GLY A 119 -9.62 -7.26 -6.62
C GLY A 119 -9.93 -8.53 -5.81
N SER A 120 -9.36 -9.70 -6.17
CA SER A 120 -9.48 -10.94 -5.38
C SER A 120 -8.53 -10.99 -4.17
N LEU A 121 -7.53 -10.10 -4.12
CA LEU A 121 -6.45 -10.11 -3.13
C LEU A 121 -6.89 -9.52 -1.78
N SER A 122 -7.81 -10.21 -1.10
CA SER A 122 -8.45 -9.74 0.14
C SER A 122 -7.48 -9.35 1.28
N LYS A 123 -6.27 -9.91 1.29
CA LYS A 123 -5.21 -9.64 2.28
C LYS A 123 -4.26 -8.51 1.87
N LEU A 124 -4.48 -7.86 0.72
CA LEU A 124 -3.58 -6.82 0.21
C LEU A 124 -3.69 -5.55 1.07
N HIS A 125 -2.55 -5.10 1.60
CA HIS A 125 -2.41 -3.89 2.41
C HIS A 125 -1.77 -2.74 1.62
N THR A 126 -0.83 -3.07 0.73
CA THR A 126 -0.04 -2.11 -0.03
C THR A 126 -0.05 -2.45 -1.51
N LEU A 127 -0.49 -1.48 -2.32
CA LEU A 127 -0.44 -1.54 -3.78
C LEU A 127 0.23 -0.28 -4.32
N ASP A 128 1.42 -0.43 -4.89
CA ASP A 128 2.14 0.65 -5.57
C ASP A 128 2.44 0.27 -7.02
N LEU A 129 1.70 0.90 -7.93
CA LEU A 129 1.87 0.81 -9.38
C LEU A 129 2.28 2.15 -9.98
N SER A 130 2.74 3.10 -9.16
CA SER A 130 3.06 4.46 -9.60
C SER A 130 4.23 4.50 -10.56
N ASN A 131 4.29 5.56 -11.39
CA ASN A 131 5.37 5.77 -12.35
C ASN A 131 5.54 4.58 -13.30
N ASN A 132 4.46 4.26 -14.01
CA ASN A 132 4.40 3.24 -15.06
C ASN A 132 3.63 3.84 -16.26
N ILE A 133 3.20 2.99 -17.21
CA ILE A 133 2.40 3.39 -18.36
C ILE A 133 1.10 2.57 -18.38
N PHE A 134 0.51 2.31 -17.21
CA PHE A 134 -0.80 1.66 -17.15
C PHE A 134 -1.85 2.54 -17.84
N THR A 135 -2.71 1.91 -18.64
CA THR A 135 -3.79 2.54 -19.42
C THR A 135 -5.15 2.00 -19.01
N GLY A 136 -6.23 2.50 -19.62
CA GLY A 136 -7.59 2.05 -19.31
C GLY A 136 -8.12 2.60 -17.98
N THR A 137 -9.22 2.05 -17.50
CA THR A 137 -9.91 2.55 -16.31
C THR A 137 -9.33 1.98 -15.02
N VAL A 138 -9.50 2.71 -13.91
CA VAL A 138 -9.28 2.16 -12.58
C VAL A 138 -10.37 1.12 -12.30
N PRO A 139 -10.05 -0.17 -12.08
CA PRO A 139 -11.08 -1.20 -11.89
C PRO A 139 -11.91 -0.94 -10.62
N SER A 140 -13.23 -0.89 -10.76
CA SER A 140 -14.14 -0.65 -9.62
C SER A 140 -14.04 -1.74 -8.54
N VAL A 141 -13.63 -2.95 -8.94
CA VAL A 141 -13.36 -4.11 -8.08
C VAL A 141 -12.21 -3.90 -7.10
N LEU A 142 -11.36 -2.88 -7.27
CA LEU A 142 -10.38 -2.48 -6.24
C LEU A 142 -11.05 -2.14 -4.90
N SER A 143 -12.33 -1.73 -4.93
CA SER A 143 -13.12 -1.50 -3.72
C SER A 143 -13.40 -2.76 -2.89
N ASN A 144 -13.15 -3.96 -3.44
CA ASN A 144 -13.24 -5.23 -2.72
C ASN A 144 -12.05 -5.48 -1.80
N LEU A 145 -10.94 -4.75 -1.96
CA LEU A 145 -9.73 -4.88 -1.16
C LEU A 145 -9.94 -4.21 0.21
N LYS A 146 -10.63 -4.91 1.11
CA LYS A 146 -11.03 -4.38 2.42
C LYS A 146 -9.87 -4.13 3.37
N SER A 147 -8.73 -4.79 3.16
CA SER A 147 -7.52 -4.64 3.97
C SER A 147 -6.56 -3.57 3.46
N LEU A 148 -6.87 -2.96 2.30
CA LEU A 148 -5.93 -2.06 1.63
C LEU A 148 -5.81 -0.73 2.36
N GLN A 149 -4.59 -0.36 2.72
CA GLN A 149 -4.26 0.85 3.48
C GLN A 149 -3.49 1.87 2.64
N TYR A 150 -2.73 1.40 1.65
CA TYR A 150 -1.88 2.26 0.82
C TYR A 150 -2.07 1.91 -0.64
N MET A 151 -2.51 2.89 -1.44
CA MET A 151 -2.67 2.75 -2.89
C MET A 151 -2.02 3.91 -3.62
N ARG A 152 -1.10 3.60 -4.54
CA ARG A 152 -0.52 4.58 -5.46
C ARG A 152 -0.63 4.12 -6.90
N LEU A 153 -1.34 4.90 -7.69
CA LEU A 153 -1.48 4.74 -9.14
C LEU A 153 -1.02 6.00 -9.90
N ASN A 154 -0.37 6.94 -9.21
CA ASN A 154 0.04 8.21 -9.79
C ASN A 154 1.08 8.07 -10.91
N ASN A 155 1.19 9.08 -11.78
CA ASN A 155 2.10 9.09 -12.92
C ASN A 155 1.91 7.85 -13.82
N ASN A 156 0.69 7.70 -14.35
CA ASN A 156 0.31 6.68 -15.33
C ASN A 156 -0.55 7.32 -16.43
N SER A 157 -1.09 6.51 -17.34
CA SER A 157 -2.00 6.93 -18.41
C SER A 157 -3.44 6.40 -18.20
N LEU A 158 -3.85 6.24 -16.94
CA LEU A 158 -5.19 5.76 -16.59
C LEU A 158 -6.24 6.80 -16.98
N SER A 159 -7.39 6.35 -17.46
CA SER A 159 -8.43 7.22 -18.03
C SER A 159 -9.84 6.82 -17.58
N GLY A 160 -10.84 7.62 -17.94
CA GLY A 160 -12.23 7.39 -17.56
C GLY A 160 -12.55 7.90 -16.14
N PRO A 161 -13.79 7.65 -15.67
CA PRO A 161 -14.27 8.27 -14.44
C PRO A 161 -13.60 7.70 -13.20
N PHE A 162 -13.48 8.51 -12.13
CA PHE A 162 -13.18 7.97 -10.80
C PHE A 162 -14.23 6.93 -10.41
N PRO A 163 -13.84 5.70 -10.01
CA PRO A 163 -14.82 4.73 -9.56
C PRO A 163 -15.44 5.20 -8.24
N MET A 164 -16.75 5.45 -8.24
CA MET A 164 -17.47 5.86 -7.02
C MET A 164 -17.37 4.82 -5.91
N SER A 165 -17.11 3.55 -6.26
CA SER A 165 -16.88 2.46 -5.32
C SER A 165 -15.64 2.66 -4.44
N LEU A 166 -14.68 3.49 -4.82
CA LEU A 166 -13.52 3.83 -3.98
C LEU A 166 -13.93 4.57 -2.69
N ALA A 167 -15.12 5.18 -2.66
CA ALA A 167 -15.68 5.75 -1.43
C ALA A 167 -15.95 4.69 -0.34
N ASN A 168 -16.05 3.40 -0.70
CA ASN A 168 -16.36 2.30 0.20
C ASN A 168 -15.12 1.61 0.80
N MET A 169 -13.91 2.10 0.52
CA MET A 169 -12.65 1.51 0.99
C MET A 169 -12.30 2.00 2.41
N SER A 170 -12.99 1.50 3.43
CA SER A 170 -12.92 2.03 4.79
C SER A 170 -11.54 1.98 5.48
N GLN A 171 -10.63 1.11 5.04
CA GLN A 171 -9.28 0.97 5.62
C GLN A 171 -8.19 1.76 4.90
N ILE A 172 -8.50 2.41 3.77
CA ILE A 172 -7.50 3.16 3.02
C ILE A 172 -7.02 4.37 3.85
N ASN A 173 -5.71 4.50 4.03
CA ASN A 173 -5.08 5.62 4.74
C ASN A 173 -4.46 6.61 3.76
N PHE A 174 -3.83 6.10 2.71
CA PHE A 174 -3.13 6.88 1.70
C PHE A 174 -3.57 6.48 0.29
N LEU A 175 -3.97 7.46 -0.53
CA LEU A 175 -4.42 7.27 -1.90
C LEU A 175 -3.81 8.31 -2.85
N ASP A 176 -2.98 7.90 -3.80
CA ASP A 176 -2.46 8.80 -4.82
C ASP A 176 -2.88 8.37 -6.23
N LEU A 177 -3.73 9.18 -6.87
CA LEU A 177 -4.22 9.04 -8.24
C LEU A 177 -3.76 10.21 -9.12
N SER A 178 -2.81 11.03 -8.66
CA SER A 178 -2.35 12.22 -9.37
C SER A 178 -1.67 11.89 -10.71
N TYR A 179 -1.61 12.87 -11.61
CA TYR A 179 -0.95 12.78 -12.93
C TYR A 179 -1.40 11.54 -13.72
N ASN A 180 -2.69 11.51 -14.03
CA ASN A 180 -3.35 10.55 -14.90
C ASN A 180 -4.33 11.32 -15.81
N ASN A 181 -5.18 10.62 -16.54
CA ASN A 181 -6.23 11.18 -17.39
C ASN A 181 -7.64 10.85 -16.87
N LEU A 182 -7.79 10.77 -15.54
CA LEU A 182 -9.06 10.45 -14.88
C LEU A 182 -10.05 11.62 -14.98
N SER A 183 -11.33 11.31 -15.07
CA SER A 183 -12.40 12.27 -15.32
C SER A 183 -13.55 12.18 -14.32
N GLY A 184 -14.47 13.15 -14.43
CA GLY A 184 -15.75 13.11 -13.73
C GLY A 184 -15.69 13.60 -12.28
N PRO A 185 -16.78 13.39 -11.52
CA PRO A 185 -16.84 13.82 -10.13
C PRO A 185 -15.89 13.00 -9.26
N VAL A 186 -15.22 13.67 -8.33
CA VAL A 186 -14.31 13.04 -7.38
C VAL A 186 -15.15 12.42 -6.25
N PRO A 187 -15.08 11.11 -6.00
CA PRO A 187 -15.77 10.52 -4.86
C PRO A 187 -15.18 11.03 -3.55
N LYS A 188 -15.98 11.05 -2.49
CA LYS A 188 -15.50 11.37 -1.14
C LYS A 188 -14.65 10.21 -0.63
N PHE A 189 -13.35 10.27 -0.87
CA PHE A 189 -12.43 9.24 -0.42
C PHE A 189 -12.40 9.17 1.11
N PRO A 190 -12.44 7.96 1.71
CA PRO A 190 -12.28 7.79 3.15
C PRO A 190 -10.81 7.93 3.62
N ALA A 191 -9.85 8.07 2.70
CA ALA A 191 -8.43 8.20 2.98
C ALA A 191 -8.11 9.41 3.87
N LYS A 192 -7.17 9.26 4.80
CA LYS A 192 -6.63 10.38 5.60
C LYS A 192 -5.90 11.38 4.72
N THR A 193 -5.13 10.87 3.76
CA THR A 193 -4.38 11.69 2.79
C THR A 193 -4.65 11.16 1.40
N PHE A 194 -5.04 12.04 0.48
CA PHE A 194 -5.17 11.68 -0.92
C PHE A 194 -4.66 12.78 -1.85
N ASN A 195 -4.25 12.40 -3.07
CA ASN A 195 -3.82 13.31 -4.12
C ASN A 195 -4.43 12.91 -5.47
N ILE A 196 -4.98 13.90 -6.18
CA ILE A 196 -5.63 13.75 -7.50
C ILE A 196 -5.17 14.83 -8.49
N ILE A 197 -4.19 15.66 -8.10
CA ILE A 197 -3.69 16.77 -8.92
C ILE A 197 -3.15 16.22 -10.25
N GLY A 198 -3.22 17.01 -11.33
CA GLY A 198 -2.67 16.59 -12.63
C GLY A 198 -3.57 15.63 -13.41
N ASN A 199 -4.83 15.48 -13.02
CA ASN A 199 -5.88 14.90 -13.85
C ASN A 199 -6.66 16.03 -14.55
N PRO A 200 -6.53 16.23 -15.87
CA PRO A 200 -7.07 17.39 -16.56
C PRO A 200 -8.61 17.37 -16.71
N LEU A 201 -9.26 16.23 -16.49
CA LEU A 201 -10.69 16.03 -16.76
C LEU A 201 -11.53 16.00 -15.47
N ILE A 202 -11.00 16.49 -14.35
CA ILE A 202 -11.72 16.61 -13.07
C ILE A 202 -12.68 17.80 -13.07
N CYS A 203 -13.90 17.59 -12.60
CA CYS A 203 -14.87 18.67 -12.41
C CYS A 203 -14.60 19.43 -11.10
N ALA A 204 -14.51 20.76 -11.16
CA ALA A 204 -14.16 21.60 -10.01
C ALA A 204 -15.23 21.64 -8.91
N THR A 205 -16.50 21.36 -9.22
CA THR A 205 -17.65 21.70 -8.34
C THR A 205 -18.51 20.51 -7.92
N GLY A 206 -18.32 19.31 -8.48
CA GLY A 206 -19.04 18.08 -8.06
C GLY A 206 -20.57 18.11 -8.20
N SER A 207 -21.15 19.17 -8.77
CA SER A 207 -22.60 19.41 -8.83
C SER A 207 -23.19 19.35 -10.24
N GLU A 208 -22.39 18.99 -11.25
CA GLU A 208 -22.83 19.01 -12.66
C GLU A 208 -23.33 17.63 -13.11
N GLN A 209 -24.59 17.55 -13.51
CA GLN A 209 -25.14 16.41 -14.25
C GLN A 209 -24.55 16.44 -15.67
N GLY A 210 -23.51 15.63 -15.91
CA GLY A 210 -22.84 15.53 -17.20
C GLY A 210 -21.54 16.33 -17.25
N CYS A 211 -20.50 15.78 -16.63
CA CYS A 211 -19.14 16.31 -16.64
C CYS A 211 -18.45 16.10 -18.00
N ASN A 212 -18.64 17.01 -18.95
CA ASN A 212 -17.79 17.12 -20.13
C ASN A 212 -16.76 18.23 -19.85
N GLY A 213 -15.58 17.80 -19.39
CA GLY A 213 -14.56 18.64 -18.77
C GLY A 213 -14.33 19.99 -19.47
N THR A 214 -14.29 21.05 -18.68
CA THR A 214 -13.76 22.34 -19.10
C THR A 214 -12.66 22.80 -18.15
N VAL A 215 -11.61 23.30 -18.78
CA VAL A 215 -10.36 23.80 -18.21
C VAL A 215 -10.64 24.95 -17.23
N PRO A 216 -10.01 25.00 -16.05
CA PRO A 216 -9.84 26.25 -15.34
C PRO A 216 -8.36 26.63 -15.26
N MET A 217 -8.04 27.82 -15.79
CA MET A 217 -6.88 28.61 -15.38
C MET A 217 -7.41 29.79 -14.52
N PRO A 218 -6.64 30.31 -13.54
CA PRO A 218 -7.19 31.00 -12.37
C PRO A 218 -7.08 32.54 -12.39
N ASN A 219 -7.72 33.15 -11.36
CA ASN A 219 -7.66 34.54 -10.84
C ASN A 219 -8.80 35.44 -11.38
N SER A 220 -9.57 36.24 -10.61
CA SER A 220 -9.55 36.75 -9.22
C SER A 220 -10.93 37.41 -8.93
N PRO A 221 -11.24 37.91 -7.72
CA PRO A 221 -12.61 38.14 -7.26
C PRO A 221 -13.15 39.54 -7.60
N THR A 222 -14.47 39.65 -7.86
CA THR A 222 -15.19 40.92 -7.76
C THR A 222 -16.56 40.73 -7.14
N LEU A 223 -16.71 41.35 -5.97
CA LEU A 223 -17.98 41.76 -5.39
C LEU A 223 -18.63 42.81 -6.33
N ASN A 224 -19.92 42.71 -6.61
CA ASN A 224 -20.83 43.85 -6.44
C ASN A 224 -22.31 43.48 -6.62
N THR A 225 -23.06 44.02 -5.67
CA THR A 225 -24.50 44.03 -5.46
C THR A 225 -25.22 44.90 -6.51
N SER A 226 -26.45 44.55 -6.90
CA SER A 226 -27.67 45.32 -6.55
C SER A 226 -28.89 45.05 -7.45
N GLN A 227 -30.04 44.91 -6.77
CA GLN A 227 -31.41 45.31 -7.17
C GLN A 227 -32.06 44.49 -8.31
N SER A 228 -33.37 44.23 -8.35
CA SER A 228 -34.55 44.57 -7.57
C SER A 228 -35.71 43.77 -8.21
N GLY A 229 -36.69 43.28 -7.45
CA GLY A 229 -37.92 42.74 -8.04
C GLY A 229 -38.72 41.77 -7.17
N GLN A 230 -39.48 42.30 -6.22
CA GLN A 230 -40.73 41.71 -5.69
C GLN A 230 -41.79 42.84 -5.71
N PRO A 231 -43.12 42.60 -5.58
CA PRO A 231 -43.77 41.38 -5.10
C PRO A 231 -45.06 40.98 -5.87
N SER A 232 -45.62 39.80 -5.61
CA SER A 232 -47.03 39.68 -5.20
C SER A 232 -47.35 38.24 -4.78
N GLY A 233 -48.03 38.08 -3.65
CA GLY A 233 -48.57 36.78 -3.25
C GLY A 233 -48.65 36.58 -1.75
N ARG A 234 -49.75 37.03 -1.14
CA ARG A 234 -50.45 36.32 -0.07
C ARG A 234 -51.83 36.91 0.17
N PRO A 235 -52.79 36.07 0.57
CA PRO A 235 -53.27 36.18 1.93
C PRO A 235 -53.24 34.84 2.70
N LYS A 236 -53.29 34.97 4.03
CA LYS A 236 -53.28 33.89 5.05
C LYS A 236 -54.70 33.63 5.58
N SER A 237 -54.96 32.42 6.08
CA SER A 237 -55.59 32.14 7.41
C SER A 237 -55.57 30.62 7.65
N HIS A 238 -54.87 30.07 8.65
CA HIS A 238 -55.14 29.90 10.09
C HIS A 238 -56.35 29.02 10.48
N LYS A 239 -56.07 27.83 11.06
CA LYS A 239 -56.55 27.25 12.35
C LYS A 239 -55.62 26.05 12.71
N LEU A 240 -54.80 26.13 13.78
CA LEU A 240 -54.96 25.52 15.13
C LEU A 240 -55.43 24.04 15.09
N ALA A 241 -54.88 23.05 15.82
CA ALA A 241 -54.14 23.07 17.08
C ALA A 241 -53.58 21.67 17.45
N LEU A 242 -52.53 21.68 18.30
CA LEU A 242 -52.15 20.74 19.36
C LEU A 242 -51.82 19.26 19.08
N ALA A 243 -50.53 18.94 19.21
CA ALA A 243 -50.02 17.85 20.05
C ALA A 243 -48.55 18.12 20.44
N LEU A 244 -48.32 18.88 21.52
CA LEU A 244 -47.04 18.96 22.22
C LEU A 244 -47.00 17.84 23.26
N GLY A 245 -45.95 17.01 23.27
CA GLY A 245 -45.75 16.05 24.34
C GLY A 245 -44.68 14.97 24.18
N SER A 246 -44.07 14.77 23.00
CA SER A 246 -43.10 13.66 22.84
C SER A 246 -41.83 13.95 22.03
N THR A 247 -41.61 15.17 21.54
CA THR A 247 -40.49 15.44 20.61
C THR A 247 -39.32 16.23 21.22
N LEU A 248 -39.53 17.00 22.30
CA LEU A 248 -38.44 17.75 22.95
C LEU A 248 -37.55 16.85 23.83
N GLY A 249 -38.12 15.84 24.49
CA GLY A 249 -37.36 14.87 25.29
C GLY A 249 -36.43 14.00 24.45
N CYS A 250 -36.88 13.58 23.26
CA CYS A 250 -36.08 12.77 22.34
C CYS A 250 -34.89 13.55 21.77
N ILE A 251 -35.06 14.84 21.46
CA ILE A 251 -33.97 15.69 20.98
C ILE A 251 -32.96 15.94 22.11
N GLY A 252 -33.42 16.17 23.34
CA GLY A 252 -32.55 16.31 24.51
C GLY A 252 -31.72 15.05 24.81
N LEU A 253 -32.35 13.87 24.76
CA LEU A 253 -31.68 12.57 24.96
C LEU A 253 -30.71 12.23 23.82
N LEU A 254 -31.03 12.60 22.57
CA LEU A 254 -30.12 12.43 21.44
C LEU A 254 -28.89 13.34 21.56
N ILE A 255 -29.07 14.60 21.96
CA ILE A 255 -27.95 15.53 22.19
C ILE A 255 -27.11 15.06 23.38
N PHE A 256 -27.73 14.62 24.47
CA PHE A 256 -27.00 14.09 25.62
C PHE A 256 -26.27 12.79 25.30
N GLY A 257 -26.87 11.90 24.49
CA GLY A 257 -26.24 10.70 23.96
C GLY A 257 -25.06 10.99 23.02
N VAL A 258 -25.17 12.00 22.16
CA VAL A 258 -24.07 12.47 21.31
C VAL A 258 -22.96 13.10 22.14
N VAL A 259 -23.28 13.89 23.16
CA VAL A 259 -22.29 14.47 24.08
C VAL A 259 -21.60 13.37 24.88
N ILE A 260 -22.32 12.36 25.39
CA ILE A 260 -21.71 11.20 26.06
C ILE A 260 -20.86 10.41 25.07
N LEU A 261 -21.30 10.18 23.83
CA LEU A 261 -20.51 9.50 22.81
C LEU A 261 -19.26 10.29 22.41
N LEU A 262 -19.33 11.63 22.37
CA LEU A 262 -18.18 12.48 22.10
C LEU A 262 -17.21 12.51 23.29
N LEU A 263 -17.72 12.58 24.53
CA LEU A 263 -16.92 12.50 25.74
C LEU A 263 -16.32 11.09 25.96
N TRP A 264 -17.04 10.04 25.56
CA TRP A 264 -16.59 8.65 25.61
C TRP A 264 -15.61 8.37 24.48
N LYS A 265 -15.83 8.89 23.27
CA LYS A 265 -14.84 8.86 22.19
C LYS A 265 -13.60 9.67 22.57
N GLN A 266 -13.75 10.81 23.23
CA GLN A 266 -12.61 11.61 23.70
C GLN A 266 -11.89 10.95 24.88
N ARG A 267 -12.58 10.20 25.75
CA ARG A 267 -11.98 9.34 26.78
C ARG A 267 -11.31 8.10 26.18
N CYS A 268 -11.94 7.35 25.28
CA CYS A 268 -11.35 6.22 24.57
C CYS A 268 -10.18 6.64 23.66
N ASN A 269 -10.22 7.84 23.07
CA ASN A 269 -9.12 8.38 22.28
C ASN A 269 -7.96 8.90 23.15
N LYS A 270 -8.22 9.21 24.43
CA LYS A 270 -7.17 9.44 25.43
C LYS A 270 -6.65 8.13 26.04
N GLN A 271 -7.49 7.10 26.12
CA GLN A 271 -7.16 5.78 26.65
C GLN A 271 -6.52 4.85 25.60
N MET A 272 -6.59 5.19 24.31
CA MET A 272 -5.76 4.60 23.25
C MET A 272 -4.37 5.23 23.13
N LEU A 273 -4.05 6.25 23.92
CA LEU A 273 -2.76 6.93 23.85
C LEU A 273 -1.77 6.46 24.94
N PHE A 274 -2.20 5.88 26.07
CA PHE A 274 -1.26 5.40 27.10
C PHE A 274 -1.87 4.26 27.96
N ASP A 275 -1.06 3.22 28.14
CA ASP A 275 -1.19 1.96 28.92
C ASP A 275 -2.22 0.92 28.44
N ASP A 276 -1.73 -0.19 27.87
CA ASP A 276 -1.18 -1.26 28.73
C ASP A 276 -0.10 -2.06 27.97
N GLU A 277 0.89 -2.50 28.72
CA GLU A 277 1.96 -3.39 28.26
C GLU A 277 1.39 -4.72 27.76
N SER A 278 2.18 -5.39 26.92
CA SER A 278 2.11 -6.80 26.54
C SER A 278 1.24 -7.19 25.32
N HIS A 279 1.99 -7.70 24.33
CA HIS A 279 1.60 -8.53 23.19
C HIS A 279 0.89 -7.93 21.96
N HIS A 280 1.71 -7.78 20.90
CA HIS A 280 1.45 -8.11 19.49
C HIS A 280 0.24 -7.45 18.81
N GLN A 281 0.51 -6.40 18.01
CA GLN A 281 0.32 -6.37 16.54
C GLN A 281 0.66 -4.93 16.06
N GLY A 282 1.95 -4.62 15.94
CA GLY A 282 2.39 -3.40 15.26
C GLY A 282 2.44 -3.63 13.76
N VAL A 283 1.94 -2.68 12.98
CA VAL A 283 1.98 -2.64 11.51
C VAL A 283 3.31 -3.21 10.97
N CYS A 284 3.28 -4.39 10.34
CA CYS A 284 4.45 -5.00 9.73
C CYS A 284 4.74 -4.30 8.39
N LEU A 285 5.57 -3.26 8.44
CA LEU A 285 6.18 -2.67 7.25
C LEU A 285 7.36 -3.55 6.77
N GLY A 286 7.06 -4.62 6.05
CA GLY A 286 8.07 -5.51 5.45
C GLY A 286 9.01 -6.21 6.46
N ASN A 287 10.25 -6.50 6.03
CA ASN A 287 11.30 -7.18 6.81
C ASN A 287 12.00 -6.26 7.85
N LEU A 288 11.38 -5.16 8.28
CA LEU A 288 12.01 -4.22 9.22
C LEU A 288 11.95 -4.72 10.66
N MET A 289 13.10 -4.72 11.33
CA MET A 289 13.18 -5.08 12.75
C MET A 289 12.66 -3.93 13.63
N LYS A 290 11.77 -4.23 14.57
CA LYS A 290 11.35 -3.29 15.61
C LYS A 290 12.24 -3.47 16.84
N PHE A 291 13.04 -2.46 17.15
CA PHE A 291 13.97 -2.46 18.27
C PHE A 291 13.34 -1.84 19.52
N GLN A 292 13.74 -2.35 20.70
CA GLN A 292 13.43 -1.68 21.96
C GLN A 292 14.39 -0.50 22.17
N PHE A 293 13.91 0.57 22.80
CA PHE A 293 14.75 1.74 23.08
C PHE A 293 15.98 1.37 23.92
N ARG A 294 15.79 0.52 24.92
CA ARG A 294 16.86 0.06 25.81
C ARG A 294 17.97 -0.67 25.06
N GLU A 295 17.61 -1.47 24.06
CA GLU A 295 18.56 -2.20 23.22
C GLU A 295 19.44 -1.23 22.43
N LEU A 296 18.85 -0.23 21.77
CA LEU A 296 19.61 0.78 21.02
C LEU A 296 20.43 1.70 21.93
N GLN A 297 19.94 1.96 23.15
CA GLN A 297 20.68 2.70 24.15
C GLN A 297 21.95 1.95 24.58
N ILE A 298 21.87 0.63 24.79
CA ILE A 298 23.05 -0.20 25.08
C ILE A 298 23.99 -0.24 23.87
N ALA A 299 23.43 -0.50 22.68
CA ALA A 299 24.21 -0.62 21.44
C ALA A 299 25.02 0.63 21.10
N THR A 300 24.53 1.81 21.49
CA THR A 300 25.16 3.11 21.19
C THR A 300 25.98 3.69 22.34
N ASP A 301 26.19 2.93 23.42
CA ASP A 301 26.80 3.43 24.67
C ASP A 301 26.07 4.68 25.19
N ASN A 302 24.77 4.53 25.43
CA ASN A 302 23.87 5.58 25.90
C ASN A 302 23.86 6.84 25.01
N PHE A 303 23.90 6.66 23.68
CA PHE A 303 24.02 7.75 22.71
C PHE A 303 25.20 8.69 23.01
N SER A 304 26.33 8.12 23.43
CA SER A 304 27.55 8.86 23.75
C SER A 304 28.04 9.70 22.57
N SER A 305 28.51 10.91 22.87
CA SER A 305 29.11 11.81 21.86
C SER A 305 30.34 11.19 21.17
N LYS A 306 31.01 10.22 21.81
CA LYS A 306 32.13 9.46 21.22
C LYS A 306 31.70 8.61 20.01
N ASN A 307 30.45 8.17 20.00
CA ASN A 307 29.88 7.35 18.93
C ASN A 307 29.13 8.20 17.89
N MET A 308 29.10 9.53 18.02
CA MET A 308 28.38 10.39 17.09
C MET A 308 29.11 10.48 15.75
N ILE A 309 28.45 10.02 14.68
CA ILE A 309 28.98 10.00 13.31
C ILE A 309 28.31 11.03 12.39
N GLY A 310 27.23 11.67 12.85
CA GLY A 310 26.54 12.71 12.10
C GLY A 310 25.67 13.58 12.99
N LYS A 311 25.59 14.87 12.67
CA LYS A 311 24.72 15.85 13.33
C LYS A 311 24.11 16.76 12.28
N GLY A 312 22.80 16.97 12.34
CA GLY A 312 22.08 17.84 11.42
C GLY A 312 20.75 18.32 11.98
N GLY A 313 20.00 19.10 11.18
CA GLY A 313 18.71 19.68 11.61
C GLY A 313 17.63 18.64 11.93
N PHE A 314 17.79 17.41 11.46
CA PHE A 314 16.79 16.34 11.60
C PHE A 314 17.17 15.27 12.61
N GLY A 315 18.25 15.45 13.38
CA GLY A 315 18.68 14.45 14.34
C GLY A 315 20.19 14.26 14.42
N ASN A 316 20.58 13.43 15.38
CA ASN A 316 21.96 12.95 15.55
C ASN A 316 22.05 11.49 15.14
N VAL A 317 23.16 11.12 14.52
CA VAL A 317 23.45 9.74 14.08
C VAL A 317 24.60 9.19 14.90
N TYR A 318 24.39 8.03 15.49
CA TYR A 318 25.36 7.34 16.34
C TYR A 318 25.75 6.01 15.72
N LYS A 319 27.02 5.64 15.82
CA LYS A 319 27.48 4.28 15.56
C LYS A 319 27.09 3.40 16.74
N GLY A 320 26.57 2.21 16.47
CA GLY A 320 26.23 1.23 17.49
C GLY A 320 26.64 -0.18 17.11
N TYR A 321 26.67 -1.05 18.12
CA TYR A 321 26.97 -2.48 18.00
C TYR A 321 25.80 -3.25 18.59
N LEU A 322 25.08 -3.98 17.75
CA LEU A 322 24.00 -4.86 18.18
C LEU A 322 24.56 -6.10 18.91
N PRO A 323 23.73 -6.85 19.67
CA PRO A 323 24.19 -7.99 20.47
C PRO A 323 24.88 -9.11 19.66
N ASP A 324 24.51 -9.25 18.39
CA ASP A 324 25.09 -10.20 17.43
C ASP A 324 26.43 -9.71 16.82
N GLY A 325 26.89 -8.52 17.19
CA GLY A 325 28.09 -7.88 16.64
C GLY A 325 27.84 -7.04 15.39
N THR A 326 26.60 -6.97 14.89
CA THR A 326 26.25 -6.16 13.72
C THR A 326 26.47 -4.67 13.99
N VAL A 327 27.22 -4.01 13.10
CA VAL A 327 27.52 -2.58 13.22
C VAL A 327 26.45 -1.75 12.52
N VAL A 328 25.80 -0.86 13.27
CA VAL A 328 24.66 -0.06 12.79
C VAL A 328 24.90 1.43 12.96
N ALA A 329 24.18 2.22 12.17
CA ALA A 329 24.02 3.65 12.34
C ALA A 329 22.61 3.94 12.87
N VAL A 330 22.51 4.44 14.09
CA VAL A 330 21.25 4.77 14.77
C VAL A 330 21.02 6.27 14.69
N LYS A 331 20.03 6.69 13.91
CA LYS A 331 19.60 8.09 13.79
C LYS A 331 18.49 8.36 14.80
N ARG A 332 18.77 9.21 15.79
CA ARG A 332 17.80 9.70 16.77
C ARG A 332 17.28 11.06 16.32
N LEU A 333 15.98 11.17 16.08
CA LEU A 333 15.34 12.40 15.62
C LEU A 333 15.21 13.40 16.78
N ASN A 334 15.46 14.69 16.52
CA ASN A 334 15.51 15.72 17.57
C ASN A 334 14.13 16.02 18.19
N ASP A 335 13.03 15.86 17.43
CA ASP A 335 11.67 16.25 17.85
C ASP A 335 10.64 15.15 17.55
N GLY A 336 10.76 13.98 18.17
CA GLY A 336 9.82 12.85 17.99
C GLY A 336 8.34 13.21 18.24
N ASN A 337 8.08 14.25 19.05
CA ASN A 337 6.72 14.70 19.43
C ASN A 337 6.22 15.93 18.66
N ALA A 338 7.04 16.57 17.84
CA ALA A 338 6.56 17.63 16.96
C ALA A 338 5.85 17.01 15.76
N ILE A 339 4.74 17.61 15.31
CA ILE A 339 3.95 17.16 14.15
C ILE A 339 4.82 16.93 12.90
N GLY A 340 5.92 17.68 12.75
CA GLY A 340 6.90 17.49 11.67
C GLY A 340 7.81 16.26 11.83
N GLY A 341 8.24 15.94 13.05
CA GLY A 341 9.13 14.81 13.34
C GLY A 341 8.43 13.46 13.18
N GLU A 342 7.17 13.36 13.61
CA GLU A 342 6.34 12.17 13.39
C GLU A 342 6.10 11.93 11.90
N LYS A 343 5.75 12.97 11.15
CA LYS A 343 5.55 12.86 9.69
C LYS A 343 6.84 12.44 8.98
N GLN A 344 7.99 12.95 9.41
CA GLN A 344 9.29 12.55 8.85
C GLN A 344 9.61 11.10 9.17
N PHE A 345 9.44 10.69 10.44
CA PHE A 345 9.64 9.31 10.85
C PHE A 345 8.76 8.35 10.04
N GLN A 346 7.47 8.65 9.93
CA GLN A 346 6.53 7.85 9.17
C GLN A 346 6.88 7.83 7.68
N THR A 347 7.32 8.97 7.10
CA THR A 347 7.77 8.99 5.70
C THR A 347 9.03 8.15 5.50
N GLU A 348 10.02 8.21 6.40
CA GLU A 348 11.24 7.39 6.28
C GLU A 348 10.92 5.90 6.47
N VAL A 349 10.05 5.55 7.42
CA VAL A 349 9.61 4.16 7.62
C VAL A 349 8.75 3.67 6.45
N GLU A 350 7.74 4.41 6.01
CA GLU A 350 6.84 4.04 4.90
C GLU A 350 7.51 4.06 3.53
N MET A 351 8.26 5.12 3.20
CA MET A 351 8.79 5.29 1.85
C MET A 351 10.15 4.62 1.66
N ILE A 352 11.06 4.68 2.64
CA ILE A 352 12.41 4.09 2.48
C ILE A 352 12.39 2.57 2.65
N SER A 353 11.47 2.03 3.45
CA SER A 353 11.29 0.57 3.53
C SER A 353 10.80 -0.05 2.22
N LEU A 354 9.98 0.69 1.47
CA LEU A 354 9.40 0.26 0.21
C LEU A 354 10.26 0.65 -1.01
N ALA A 355 11.23 1.56 -0.83
CA ALA A 355 12.12 2.00 -1.89
C ALA A 355 13.18 0.94 -2.18
N VAL A 356 13.05 0.26 -3.32
CA VAL A 356 14.06 -0.69 -3.81
C VAL A 356 14.89 -0.01 -4.91
N HIS A 357 16.12 0.32 -4.57
CA HIS A 357 17.12 0.78 -5.52
C HIS A 357 18.50 0.27 -5.09
N ARG A 358 19.31 -0.22 -6.04
CA ARG A 358 20.60 -0.87 -5.78
C ARG A 358 21.61 -0.02 -5.01
N ASN A 359 21.56 1.30 -5.19
CA ASN A 359 22.44 2.27 -4.51
C ASN A 359 21.73 3.06 -3.38
N LEU A 360 20.50 2.68 -3.01
CA LEU A 360 19.80 3.31 -1.88
C LEU A 360 20.02 2.48 -0.63
N LEU A 361 20.36 3.15 0.48
CA LEU A 361 20.56 2.50 1.77
C LEU A 361 19.21 1.98 2.30
N LYS A 362 19.11 0.67 2.47
CA LYS A 362 17.93 0.05 3.07
C LYS A 362 17.86 0.36 4.56
N LEU A 363 16.66 0.65 5.05
CA LEU A 363 16.40 0.74 6.48
C LEU A 363 16.50 -0.68 7.08
N TYR A 364 17.25 -0.82 8.18
CA TYR A 364 17.43 -2.11 8.88
C TYR A 364 16.30 -2.33 9.90
N GLY A 365 15.85 -1.24 10.54
CA GLY A 365 14.74 -1.27 11.47
C GLY A 365 14.48 0.08 12.11
N PHE A 366 13.61 0.11 13.11
CA PHE A 366 13.21 1.34 13.79
C PHE A 366 12.86 1.10 15.26
N CYS A 367 12.83 2.18 16.02
CA CYS A 367 12.28 2.22 17.37
C CYS A 367 11.33 3.43 17.47
N SER A 368 10.14 3.20 18.01
CA SER A 368 9.14 4.24 18.24
C SER A 368 8.54 4.05 19.63
N THR A 369 8.68 5.04 20.50
CA THR A 369 8.12 5.15 21.86
C THR A 369 7.54 6.54 22.05
N ASP A 370 6.75 6.83 23.08
CA ASP A 370 6.06 8.14 23.16
C ASP A 370 6.94 9.39 23.24
N ALA A 371 8.25 9.23 23.44
CA ALA A 371 9.22 10.33 23.43
C ALA A 371 10.28 10.19 22.34
N GLU A 372 10.48 8.99 21.79
CA GLU A 372 11.64 8.69 20.96
C GLU A 372 11.24 8.14 19.60
N ARG A 373 11.95 8.60 18.57
CA ARG A 373 11.87 8.11 17.20
C ARG A 373 13.28 7.84 16.72
N LEU A 374 13.61 6.58 16.50
CA LEU A 374 14.92 6.17 16.02
C LEU A 374 14.82 5.31 14.77
N LEU A 375 15.76 5.53 13.87
CA LEU A 375 15.92 4.77 12.63
C LEU A 375 17.27 4.07 12.66
N VAL A 376 17.26 2.79 12.30
CA VAL A 376 18.46 1.94 12.32
C VAL A 376 18.83 1.61 10.88
N TYR A 377 20.05 1.97 10.50
CA TYR A 377 20.62 1.71 9.18
C TYR A 377 21.88 0.85 9.29
N PRO A 378 22.26 0.12 8.23
CA PRO A 378 23.59 -0.46 8.13
C PRO A 378 24.67 0.63 8.25
N TYR A 379 25.74 0.34 9.00
CA TYR A 379 26.85 1.27 9.11
C TYR A 379 27.67 1.33 7.81
N MET A 380 27.85 2.55 7.28
CA MET A 380 28.63 2.79 6.07
C MET A 380 30.08 3.17 6.43
N SER A 381 30.99 2.20 6.39
CA SER A 381 32.41 2.39 6.72
C SER A 381 33.13 3.40 5.82
N ASN A 382 32.70 3.56 4.57
CA ASN A 382 33.30 4.44 3.58
C ASN A 382 32.85 5.92 3.68
N GLY A 383 32.06 6.25 4.71
CA GLY A 383 31.52 7.59 4.94
C GLY A 383 30.27 7.90 4.10
N SER A 384 29.84 9.16 4.13
CA SER A 384 28.61 9.59 3.45
C SER A 384 28.85 10.00 2.00
N VAL A 385 27.84 9.84 1.14
CA VAL A 385 27.88 10.39 -0.23
C VAL A 385 28.12 11.90 -0.20
N ALA A 386 27.53 12.62 0.76
CA ALA A 386 27.76 14.05 0.94
C ALA A 386 29.24 14.41 1.10
N SER A 387 30.02 13.58 1.81
CA SER A 387 31.47 13.77 1.95
C SER A 387 32.22 13.54 0.63
N ARG A 388 31.80 12.56 -0.18
CA ARG A 388 32.39 12.26 -1.49
C ARG A 388 32.05 13.30 -2.55
N LEU A 389 30.82 13.84 -2.54
CA LEU A 389 30.40 14.90 -3.46
C LEU A 389 31.16 16.22 -3.22
N LYS A 390 31.61 16.45 -1.99
CA LYS A 390 32.45 17.59 -1.58
C LYS A 390 33.95 17.29 -1.59
N GLY A 391 34.34 16.03 -1.79
CA GLY A 391 35.72 15.58 -1.85
C GLY A 391 36.43 16.06 -3.12
N LYS A 392 37.76 16.06 -3.10
CA LYS A 392 38.60 16.36 -4.28
C LYS A 392 39.32 15.08 -4.74
N PRO A 393 39.23 14.70 -6.03
CA PRO A 393 38.41 15.31 -7.07
C PRO A 393 36.91 15.08 -6.83
N ALA A 394 36.08 16.06 -7.22
CA ALA A 394 34.64 15.93 -7.12
C ALA A 394 34.15 14.92 -8.17
N LEU A 395 33.15 14.11 -7.81
CA LEU A 395 32.51 13.20 -8.77
C LEU A 395 31.95 14.01 -9.94
N ASP A 396 32.30 13.64 -11.17
CA ASP A 396 31.76 14.24 -12.37
C ASP A 396 30.26 13.92 -12.54
N TRP A 397 29.59 14.66 -13.41
CA TRP A 397 28.15 14.51 -13.63
C TRP A 397 27.76 13.13 -14.18
N ASN A 398 28.58 12.57 -15.08
CA ASN A 398 28.31 11.28 -15.70
C ASN A 398 28.33 10.17 -14.65
N THR A 399 29.35 10.18 -13.78
CA THR A 399 29.48 9.28 -12.64
C THR A 399 28.30 9.42 -11.67
N ARG A 400 27.86 10.65 -11.36
CA ARG A 400 26.67 10.88 -10.51
C ARG A 400 25.38 10.34 -11.14
N LYS A 401 25.19 10.54 -12.44
CA LYS A 401 24.04 10.03 -13.20
C LYS A 401 24.01 8.50 -13.19
N ILE A 402 25.15 7.87 -13.42
CA ILE A 402 25.33 6.41 -13.36
C ILE A 402 24.95 5.89 -11.97
N ILE A 403 25.49 6.49 -10.90
CA ILE A 403 25.13 6.14 -9.51
C ILE A 403 23.63 6.30 -9.23
N ALA A 404 23.01 7.38 -9.72
CA ALA A 404 21.60 7.70 -9.49
C ALA A 404 20.63 6.79 -10.26
N LEU A 405 20.97 6.40 -11.50
CA LEU A 405 20.26 5.36 -12.25
C LEU A 405 20.59 3.96 -11.72
N GLY A 406 21.57 3.90 -10.84
CA GLY A 406 22.17 2.71 -10.28
C GLY A 406 23.07 1.93 -11.24
N VAL A 407 23.14 2.32 -12.53
CA VAL A 407 23.81 1.53 -13.58
C VAL A 407 25.27 1.35 -13.17
N THR A 408 25.79 0.12 -13.28
CA THR A 408 27.22 -0.16 -13.07
C THR A 408 27.93 -0.15 -14.40
#